data_AF-A0A0P4R6D7-F1
#
_entry.id   AF-A0A0P4R6D7-F1
#
_cell.length_a   1.000
_cell.length_b   1.000
_cell.length_c   1.000
_cell.angle_alpha   90.00
_cell.angle_beta   90.00
_cell.angle_gamma   90.00
#
_symmetry.space_group_name_H-M   'P 1'
#
loop_
_entity.id
_entity.type
_entity.pdbx_description
1 polymer ?
#
loop_
_entity_poly.entity_id
_entity_poly.type
_entity_poly.pdbx_seq_one_letter_code
_entity_poly.pdbx_strand_id
1 'polypeptide(L)'
;MTTPLMPWSSVVPYVTARRGEDPDSAAMLGLRPGGGGLCYLDEGPRDRDDQGVLWARCSQNREDGWPVGSPRWREVHPSRQREAMQGLRCQVCVVQPASRTASGYLFLATRPDDSVKSDWPEGALTWQPPLCLDCAVVAVEQCGHLVRAGAVVIRVRVPRLYGVVGTLYTTGPDMRPVPVKVSDEEADRPLSYKERLLRPWFLASQLVRELRGVTVVDLEREVAAARS
;
A
#
# COMPACT_ATOMS: atom_id res chain seq x y z
N MET A 1 1.63 -31.62 3.40
CA MET A 1 2.11 -30.28 3.80
C MET A 1 0.90 -29.52 4.28
N THR A 2 0.75 -29.40 5.60
CA THR A 2 -0.45 -28.89 6.25
C THR A 2 -0.39 -27.37 6.23
N THR A 3 -1.33 -26.73 5.53
CA THR A 3 -1.50 -25.27 5.56
C THR A 3 -1.68 -24.84 7.02
N PRO A 4 -0.88 -23.89 7.55
CA PRO A 4 -1.10 -23.39 8.91
C PRO A 4 -2.51 -22.81 8.98
N LEU A 5 -3.34 -23.35 9.88
CA LEU A 5 -4.67 -22.82 10.16
C LEU A 5 -4.48 -21.47 10.85
N MET A 6 -4.77 -20.39 10.14
CA MET A 6 -4.78 -19.05 10.74
C MET A 6 -5.92 -18.99 11.78
N PRO A 7 -5.67 -18.51 13.02
CA PRO A 7 -6.63 -18.53 14.13
C PRO A 7 -7.78 -17.50 13.98
N TRP A 8 -8.00 -16.97 12.77
CA TRP A 8 -9.04 -15.99 12.49
C TRP A 8 -10.08 -16.58 11.56
N SER A 9 -11.36 -16.39 11.89
CA SER A 9 -12.52 -16.77 11.07
C SER A 9 -12.61 -16.01 9.75
N SER A 10 -11.70 -15.05 9.50
CA SER A 10 -11.60 -14.24 8.28
C SER A 10 -10.16 -14.16 7.82
N VAL A 11 -9.95 -14.14 6.51
CA VAL A 11 -8.62 -13.96 5.94
C VAL A 11 -8.15 -12.53 6.22
N VAL A 12 -7.07 -12.40 6.97
CA VAL A 12 -6.45 -11.09 7.20
C VAL A 12 -5.33 -10.88 6.19
N PRO A 13 -5.37 -9.77 5.42
CA PRO A 13 -4.30 -9.46 4.49
C PRO A 13 -2.92 -9.37 5.14
N TYR A 14 -1.91 -9.87 4.46
CA TYR A 14 -0.51 -9.78 4.85
C TYR A 14 -0.07 -8.33 5.05
N VAL A 15 -0.64 -7.36 4.36
CA VAL A 15 -0.27 -5.94 4.53
C VAL A 15 -0.85 -5.28 5.79
N THR A 16 -1.83 -5.91 6.46
CA THR A 16 -2.52 -5.35 7.62
C THR A 16 -1.60 -5.30 8.85
N ALA A 17 -1.48 -4.13 9.48
CA ALA A 17 -0.75 -3.95 10.72
C ALA A 17 -1.35 -4.79 11.87
N ARG A 18 -0.52 -5.20 12.83
CA ARG A 18 -0.88 -6.07 13.95
C ARG A 18 -0.69 -5.36 15.28
N ARG A 19 -1.42 -5.79 16.30
CA ARG A 19 -1.15 -5.37 17.68
C ARG A 19 0.27 -5.79 18.07
N GLY A 20 1.03 -4.85 18.65
CA GLY A 20 2.44 -5.03 19.00
C GLY A 20 3.40 -4.65 17.87
N GLU A 21 2.89 -4.27 16.70
CA GLU A 21 3.64 -3.55 15.68
C GLU A 21 3.37 -2.06 15.87
N ASP A 22 4.41 -1.35 16.28
CA ASP A 22 4.33 0.06 16.67
C ASP A 22 5.19 0.89 15.72
N PRO A 23 4.69 2.06 15.26
CA PRO A 23 5.50 3.01 14.53
C PRO A 23 6.71 3.43 15.37
N ASP A 24 7.84 3.68 14.70
CA ASP A 24 9.00 4.26 15.38
C ASP A 24 8.65 5.66 15.92
N SER A 25 9.35 6.06 16.98
CA SER A 25 9.08 7.30 17.67
C SER A 25 9.30 8.50 16.75
N ALA A 26 8.35 9.44 16.73
CA ALA A 26 8.52 10.71 16.04
C ALA A 26 9.74 11.50 16.56
N ALA A 27 10.21 11.22 17.79
CA ALA A 27 11.42 11.81 18.34
C ALA A 27 12.72 11.33 17.65
N MET A 28 12.65 10.21 16.91
CA MET A 28 13.76 9.73 16.08
C MET A 28 13.87 10.48 14.75
N LEU A 29 12.89 11.32 14.40
CA LEU A 29 12.97 12.17 13.23
C LEU A 29 13.76 13.44 13.52
N GLY A 30 14.67 13.77 12.61
CA GLY A 30 15.47 14.99 12.61
C GLY A 30 15.44 15.70 11.27
N LEU A 31 16.17 16.82 11.21
CA LEU A 31 16.41 17.57 9.98
C LEU A 31 17.86 17.37 9.55
N ARG A 32 18.07 17.11 8.26
CA ARG A 32 19.41 17.08 7.66
C ARG A 32 20.02 18.49 7.69
N PRO A 33 21.33 18.60 7.96
CA PRO A 33 22.04 19.88 7.85
C PRO A 33 21.82 20.56 6.48
N GLY A 34 21.82 21.89 6.46
CA GLY A 34 21.70 22.67 5.24
C GLY A 34 20.32 22.61 4.56
N GLY A 35 19.27 22.20 5.27
CA GLY A 35 17.92 22.12 4.70
C GLY A 35 17.70 20.90 3.79
N GLY A 36 18.50 19.84 3.98
CA GLY A 36 18.44 18.62 3.18
C GLY A 36 17.20 17.73 3.39
N GLY A 37 16.22 18.20 4.17
CA GLY A 37 14.97 17.49 4.46
C GLY A 37 14.99 16.65 5.74
N LEU A 38 14.02 15.76 5.84
CA LEU A 38 13.79 14.83 6.96
C LEU A 38 14.83 13.70 6.96
N CYS A 39 15.25 13.24 8.14
CA CYS A 39 16.05 12.03 8.34
C CYS A 39 15.66 11.33 9.65
N TYR A 40 16.06 10.07 9.80
CA TYR A 40 16.17 9.47 11.13
C TYR A 40 17.49 9.88 11.78
N LEU A 41 17.53 10.00 13.11
CA LEU A 41 18.77 10.30 13.84
C LEU A 41 19.83 9.19 13.64
N ASP A 42 19.38 7.96 13.45
CA ASP A 42 20.17 6.77 13.14
C ASP A 42 19.83 6.23 11.74
N GLU A 43 19.64 7.12 10.76
CA GLU A 43 19.27 6.74 9.39
C GLU A 43 20.26 5.71 8.80
N GLY A 44 19.74 4.56 8.41
CA GLY A 44 20.45 3.49 7.75
C GLY A 44 20.10 3.39 6.26
N PRO A 45 20.85 2.59 5.48
CA PRO A 45 20.70 2.52 4.03
C PRO A 45 19.32 2.04 3.52
N ARG A 46 18.51 1.40 4.37
CA ARG A 46 17.18 0.85 4.00
C ARG A 46 16.02 1.80 4.31
N ASP A 47 16.28 2.90 5.02
CA ASP A 47 15.24 3.86 5.40
C ASP A 47 14.76 4.72 4.24
N ARG A 48 15.43 4.62 3.08
CA ARG A 48 14.99 5.30 1.86
C ARG A 48 14.62 4.33 0.75
N ASP A 49 13.78 4.81 -0.15
CA ASP A 49 13.62 4.19 -1.46
C ASP A 49 14.64 4.70 -2.47
N ASP A 50 14.63 4.07 -3.64
CA ASP A 50 15.52 4.40 -4.76
C ASP A 50 15.28 5.82 -5.31
N GLN A 51 14.21 6.49 -4.88
CA GLN A 51 13.89 7.89 -5.22
C GLN A 51 14.30 8.87 -4.12
N GLY A 52 14.91 8.37 -3.04
CA GLY A 52 15.44 9.15 -1.92
C GLY A 52 14.39 9.60 -0.91
N VAL A 53 13.17 9.06 -0.95
CA VAL A 53 12.13 9.39 0.04
C VAL A 53 12.36 8.58 1.31
N LEU A 54 12.19 9.19 2.49
CA LEU A 54 12.32 8.52 3.79
C LEU A 54 11.07 7.67 4.07
N TRP A 55 11.24 6.48 4.63
CA TRP A 55 10.17 5.52 4.89
C TRP A 55 9.89 5.34 6.37
N ALA A 56 8.61 5.38 6.73
CA ALA A 56 8.14 5.13 8.09
C ALA A 56 8.56 3.73 8.55
N ARG A 57 9.27 3.69 9.68
CA ARG A 57 9.62 2.48 10.39
C ARG A 57 8.44 2.02 11.25
N CYS A 58 8.23 0.71 11.28
CA CYS A 58 7.26 0.05 12.14
C CYS A 58 7.88 -1.27 12.60
N SER A 59 7.80 -1.54 13.91
CA SER A 59 8.26 -2.83 14.45
C SER A 59 7.42 -3.96 13.86
N GLN A 60 7.99 -5.16 13.83
CA GLN A 60 7.36 -6.28 13.18
C GLN A 60 7.52 -7.55 14.00
N ASN A 61 6.41 -8.10 14.45
CA ASN A 61 6.37 -9.34 15.20
C ASN A 61 6.05 -10.49 14.25
N ARG A 62 6.91 -11.50 14.20
CA ARG A 62 6.73 -12.68 13.34
C ARG A 62 6.95 -13.98 14.09
N GLU A 63 6.22 -14.99 13.68
CA GLU A 63 6.39 -16.39 14.06
C GLU A 63 6.36 -17.22 12.77
N ASP A 64 7.36 -18.09 12.58
CA ASP A 64 7.56 -18.86 11.34
C ASP A 64 7.48 -18.00 10.06
N GLY A 65 7.98 -16.77 10.13
CA GLY A 65 7.98 -15.81 9.03
C GLY A 65 6.65 -15.08 8.81
N TRP A 66 5.59 -15.39 9.55
CA TRP A 66 4.28 -14.77 9.41
C TRP A 66 3.99 -13.70 10.47
N PRO A 67 3.29 -12.60 10.14
CA PRO A 67 2.89 -11.59 11.11
C PRO A 67 1.96 -12.16 12.18
N VAL A 68 2.27 -11.91 13.44
CA VAL A 68 1.46 -12.34 14.60
C VAL A 68 0.82 -11.15 15.32
N GLY A 69 -0.13 -11.44 16.21
CA GLY A 69 -0.94 -10.44 16.91
C GLY A 69 -2.26 -10.15 16.20
N SER A 70 -3.24 -9.62 16.95
CA SER A 70 -4.55 -9.31 16.38
C SER A 70 -4.47 -8.22 15.31
N PRO A 71 -5.28 -8.29 14.24
CA PRO A 71 -5.29 -7.27 13.19
C PRO A 71 -5.71 -5.89 13.71
N ARG A 72 -4.98 -4.86 13.31
CA ARG A 72 -5.41 -3.46 13.37
C ARG A 72 -6.05 -3.11 12.04
N TRP A 73 -7.35 -3.38 11.92
CA TRP A 73 -8.08 -3.13 10.67
C TRP A 73 -7.95 -1.67 10.24
N ARG A 74 -7.86 -1.46 8.92
CA ARG A 74 -7.59 -0.15 8.25
C ARG A 74 -6.17 0.38 8.38
N GLU A 75 -5.35 -0.21 9.23
CA GLU A 75 -3.94 0.15 9.32
C GLU A 75 -3.08 -0.77 8.44
N VAL A 76 -2.20 -0.14 7.68
CA VAL A 76 -1.32 -0.81 6.72
C VAL A 76 0.11 -0.74 7.24
N HIS A 77 0.78 -1.89 7.32
CA HIS A 77 2.17 -1.93 7.76
C HIS A 77 3.09 -1.46 6.63
N PRO A 78 3.89 -0.38 6.81
CA PRO A 78 4.65 0.24 5.72
C PRO A 78 5.56 -0.70 4.95
N SER A 79 6.41 -1.45 5.67
CA SER A 79 7.36 -2.37 5.02
C SER A 79 6.67 -3.51 4.25
N ARG A 80 5.56 -4.06 4.77
CA ARG A 80 4.81 -5.16 4.12
C ARG A 80 4.04 -4.67 2.90
N GLN A 81 3.47 -3.45 2.97
CA GLN A 81 2.86 -2.83 1.79
C GLN A 81 3.89 -2.56 0.71
N ARG A 82 5.04 -1.98 1.09
CA ARG A 82 6.15 -1.70 0.16
C ARG A 82 6.62 -2.98 -0.52
N GLU A 83 6.84 -4.04 0.24
CA GLU A 83 7.23 -5.37 -0.27
C GLU A 83 6.21 -5.90 -1.30
N ALA A 84 4.93 -5.92 -0.94
CA ALA A 84 3.87 -6.42 -1.82
C ALA A 84 3.76 -5.57 -3.10
N MET A 85 3.83 -4.25 -2.96
CA MET A 85 3.68 -3.31 -4.07
C MET A 85 4.89 -3.31 -5.00
N GLN A 86 6.13 -3.35 -4.49
CA GLN A 86 7.35 -3.40 -5.30
C GLN A 86 7.43 -4.72 -6.07
N GLY A 87 7.20 -5.84 -5.38
CA GLY A 87 7.28 -7.18 -5.97
C GLY A 87 6.08 -7.57 -6.82
N LEU A 88 5.03 -6.74 -6.88
CA LEU A 88 3.72 -7.11 -7.44
C LEU A 88 3.25 -8.49 -6.91
N ARG A 89 3.37 -8.66 -5.59
CA ARG A 89 2.93 -9.84 -4.85
C ARG A 89 1.53 -9.63 -4.32
N CYS A 90 0.83 -10.73 -4.04
CA CYS A 90 -0.50 -10.66 -3.46
C CYS A 90 -0.47 -9.94 -2.10
N GLN A 91 -1.24 -8.86 -1.94
CA GLN A 91 -1.35 -8.15 -0.65
C GLN A 91 -1.93 -9.00 0.49
N VAL A 92 -2.60 -10.10 0.16
CA VAL A 92 -3.25 -10.98 1.14
C VAL A 92 -2.29 -12.06 1.63
N CYS A 93 -1.72 -12.86 0.73
CA CYS A 93 -0.88 -13.98 1.13
C CYS A 93 0.62 -13.70 1.03
N VAL A 94 1.06 -12.68 0.28
CA VAL A 94 2.46 -12.34 -0.11
C VAL A 94 3.28 -13.45 -0.81
N VAL A 95 3.02 -14.71 -0.48
CA VAL A 95 3.68 -15.90 -0.99
C VAL A 95 3.53 -15.98 -2.51
N GLN A 96 2.30 -15.78 -3.00
CA GLN A 96 2.03 -15.85 -4.43
C GLN A 96 2.32 -14.51 -5.12
N PRO A 97 2.87 -14.53 -6.35
CA PRO A 97 2.84 -13.36 -7.21
C PRO A 97 1.38 -12.97 -7.47
N ALA A 98 1.15 -11.70 -7.82
CA ALA A 98 -0.15 -11.30 -8.33
C ALA A 98 -0.54 -12.10 -9.57
N SER A 99 -1.82 -12.40 -9.71
CA SER A 99 -2.33 -13.06 -10.90
C SER A 99 -2.04 -12.17 -12.10
N ARG A 100 -1.44 -12.75 -13.14
CA ARG A 100 -1.07 -12.04 -14.37
C ARG A 100 -1.54 -12.82 -15.59
N THR A 101 -2.25 -12.15 -16.47
CA THR A 101 -2.68 -12.67 -17.78
C THR A 101 -2.16 -11.74 -18.89
N ALA A 102 -2.53 -12.00 -20.15
CA ALA A 102 -2.25 -11.08 -21.27
C ALA A 102 -2.85 -9.68 -21.05
N SER A 103 -3.98 -9.59 -20.32
CA SER A 103 -4.62 -8.33 -19.94
C SER A 103 -3.95 -7.64 -18.75
N GLY A 104 -3.00 -8.29 -18.08
CA GLY A 104 -2.16 -7.70 -17.03
C GLY A 104 -2.41 -8.23 -15.63
N TYR A 105 -2.00 -7.45 -14.64
CA TYR A 105 -2.03 -7.78 -13.22
C TYR A 105 -3.41 -7.58 -12.61
N LEU A 106 -3.82 -8.46 -11.70
CA LEU A 106 -5.10 -8.38 -11.00
C LEU A 106 -5.04 -7.37 -9.84
N PHE A 107 -5.91 -6.38 -9.90
CA PHE A 107 -6.19 -5.43 -8.81
C PHE A 107 -7.68 -5.47 -8.47
N LEU A 108 -7.99 -5.08 -7.24
CA LEU A 108 -9.35 -4.78 -6.82
C LEU A 108 -9.46 -3.29 -6.53
N ALA A 109 -10.62 -2.73 -6.83
CA ALA A 109 -11.03 -1.40 -6.43
C ALA A 109 -12.47 -1.45 -5.93
N THR A 110 -12.91 -0.38 -5.28
CA THR A 110 -14.34 -0.14 -5.04
C THR A 110 -14.95 0.60 -6.21
N ARG A 111 -16.27 0.48 -6.36
CA ARG A 111 -17.01 1.33 -7.30
C ARG A 111 -16.74 2.80 -6.96
N PRO A 112 -16.35 3.62 -7.94
CA PRO A 112 -16.18 5.05 -7.71
C PRO A 112 -17.54 5.69 -7.41
N ASP A 113 -17.53 6.81 -6.68
CA ASP A 113 -18.72 7.66 -6.59
C ASP A 113 -18.95 8.45 -7.90
N ASP A 114 -20.08 9.14 -7.98
CA ASP A 114 -20.50 9.88 -9.18
C ASP A 114 -19.61 11.11 -9.50
N SER A 115 -18.67 11.48 -8.62
CA SER A 115 -17.75 12.59 -8.83
C SER A 115 -16.48 12.19 -9.59
N VAL A 116 -16.27 10.89 -9.80
CA VAL A 116 -15.08 10.37 -10.48
C VAL A 116 -15.19 10.55 -11.99
N LYS A 117 -14.03 10.77 -12.63
CA LYS A 117 -13.93 10.96 -14.08
C LYS A 117 -14.55 9.80 -14.85
N SER A 118 -15.12 10.14 -16.01
CA SER A 118 -15.76 9.17 -16.91
C SER A 118 -14.81 8.11 -17.48
N ASP A 119 -13.50 8.33 -17.46
CA ASP A 119 -12.47 7.42 -17.99
C ASP A 119 -11.87 6.47 -16.93
N TRP A 120 -12.36 6.54 -15.68
CA TRP A 120 -12.00 5.58 -14.64
C TRP A 120 -12.32 4.14 -15.09
N PRO A 121 -11.46 3.13 -14.80
CA PRO A 121 -10.27 3.17 -13.93
C PRO A 121 -8.94 3.50 -14.61
N GLU A 122 -8.90 3.94 -15.88
CA GLU A 122 -7.64 4.30 -16.54
C GLU A 122 -6.99 5.51 -15.86
N GLY A 123 -5.67 5.45 -15.60
CA GLY A 123 -4.92 6.51 -14.93
C GLY A 123 -5.20 6.63 -13.43
N ALA A 124 -6.05 5.78 -12.84
CA ALA A 124 -6.32 5.81 -11.42
C ALA A 124 -5.06 5.54 -10.59
N LEU A 125 -4.92 6.25 -9.46
CA LEU A 125 -3.87 5.99 -8.48
C LEU A 125 -4.38 5.02 -7.43
N THR A 126 -3.56 4.03 -7.08
CA THR A 126 -3.85 3.11 -5.98
C THR A 126 -2.62 2.86 -5.13
N TRP A 127 -2.85 2.78 -3.83
CA TRP A 127 -1.89 2.26 -2.84
C TRP A 127 -2.26 0.86 -2.34
N GLN A 128 -3.33 0.26 -2.87
CA GLN A 128 -3.68 -1.14 -2.60
C GLN A 128 -2.88 -2.06 -3.52
N PRO A 129 -2.01 -2.96 -3.00
CA PRO A 129 -1.22 -3.82 -3.86
C PRO A 129 -2.08 -4.89 -4.58
N PRO A 130 -1.55 -5.52 -5.64
CA PRO A 130 -2.32 -6.48 -6.43
C PRO A 130 -2.61 -7.78 -5.67
N LEU A 131 -3.41 -8.66 -6.26
CA LEU A 131 -3.84 -9.93 -5.65
C LEU A 131 -3.51 -11.13 -6.54
N CYS A 132 -3.31 -12.31 -5.93
CA CYS A 132 -3.49 -13.56 -6.64
C CYS A 132 -5.00 -13.85 -6.81
N LEU A 133 -5.34 -14.76 -7.72
CA LEU A 133 -6.74 -15.02 -8.07
C LEU A 133 -7.54 -15.59 -6.89
N ASP A 134 -6.98 -16.56 -6.16
CA ASP A 134 -7.65 -17.19 -5.02
C ASP A 134 -7.94 -16.19 -3.90
N CYS A 135 -6.97 -15.35 -3.56
CA CYS A 135 -7.17 -14.32 -2.54
C CYS A 135 -8.12 -13.20 -3.01
N ALA A 136 -8.26 -12.97 -4.32
CA ALA A 136 -9.24 -12.03 -4.84
C ALA A 136 -10.68 -12.51 -4.63
N VAL A 137 -10.94 -13.80 -4.86
CA VAL A 137 -12.24 -14.44 -4.55
C VAL A 137 -12.59 -14.24 -3.08
N VAL A 138 -11.67 -14.64 -2.20
CA VAL A 138 -11.87 -14.50 -0.75
C VAL A 138 -12.07 -13.04 -0.33
N ALA A 139 -11.32 -12.10 -0.92
CA ALA A 139 -11.45 -10.69 -0.58
C ALA A 139 -12.83 -10.13 -0.98
N VAL A 140 -13.34 -10.47 -2.16
CA VAL A 140 -14.67 -10.00 -2.62
C VAL A 140 -15.80 -10.58 -1.75
N GLU A 141 -15.65 -11.80 -1.25
CA GLU A 141 -16.64 -12.47 -0.40
C GLU A 141 -16.60 -11.98 1.06
N GLN A 142 -15.40 -11.80 1.63
CA GLN A 142 -15.23 -11.59 3.08
C GLN A 142 -14.97 -10.14 3.47
N CYS A 143 -14.47 -9.30 2.56
CA CYS A 143 -14.21 -7.90 2.89
C CYS A 143 -15.51 -7.11 2.92
N GLY A 144 -16.05 -6.89 4.12
CA GLY A 144 -17.30 -6.14 4.29
C GLY A 144 -17.30 -4.75 3.66
N HIS A 145 -16.13 -4.11 3.47
CA HIS A 145 -16.04 -2.86 2.73
C HIS A 145 -16.26 -3.06 1.22
N LEU A 146 -15.60 -4.03 0.59
CA LEU A 146 -15.80 -4.34 -0.83
C LEU A 146 -17.22 -4.82 -1.11
N VAL A 147 -17.80 -5.63 -0.21
CA VAL A 147 -19.19 -6.09 -0.32
C VAL A 147 -20.16 -4.90 -0.30
N ARG A 148 -19.96 -3.92 0.59
CA ARG A 148 -20.84 -2.75 0.70
C ARG A 148 -20.65 -1.73 -0.42
N ALA A 149 -19.39 -1.48 -0.81
CA ALA A 149 -19.07 -0.47 -1.83
C ALA A 149 -19.19 -1.00 -3.27
N GLY A 150 -19.30 -2.32 -3.45
CA GLY A 150 -19.22 -2.98 -4.74
C GLY A 150 -17.76 -3.15 -5.18
N ALA A 151 -17.34 -4.41 -5.32
CA ALA A 151 -16.02 -4.73 -5.84
C ALA A 151 -15.97 -4.50 -7.36
N VAL A 152 -14.90 -3.86 -7.82
CA VAL A 152 -14.54 -3.78 -9.24
C VAL A 152 -13.24 -4.53 -9.42
N VAL A 153 -13.28 -5.54 -10.29
CA VAL A 153 -12.12 -6.39 -10.57
C VAL A 153 -11.45 -5.91 -11.84
N ILE A 154 -10.15 -5.70 -11.76
CA ILE A 154 -9.43 -4.93 -12.76
C ILE A 154 -8.15 -5.66 -13.17
N ARG A 155 -7.95 -5.79 -14.48
CA ARG A 155 -6.67 -6.19 -15.09
C ARG A 155 -5.91 -4.95 -15.53
N VAL A 156 -4.65 -4.84 -15.14
CA VAL A 156 -3.81 -3.67 -15.40
C VAL A 156 -2.55 -4.09 -16.14
N ARG A 157 -2.42 -3.70 -17.40
CA ARG A 157 -1.25 -4.05 -18.23
C ARG A 157 0.04 -3.44 -17.69
N VAL A 158 0.00 -2.18 -17.28
CA VAL A 158 1.17 -1.44 -16.80
C VAL A 158 0.85 -0.71 -15.50
N PRO A 159 0.99 -1.37 -14.33
CA PRO A 159 0.85 -0.71 -13.04
C PRO A 159 2.12 0.11 -12.76
N ARG A 160 2.18 1.35 -13.23
CA ARG A 160 3.40 2.17 -13.21
C ARG A 160 3.65 2.72 -11.81
N LEU A 161 4.88 2.62 -11.32
CA LEU A 161 5.26 3.28 -10.07
C LEU A 161 5.09 4.80 -10.20
N TYR A 162 4.29 5.40 -9.33
CA TYR A 162 3.91 6.82 -9.39
C TYR A 162 4.61 7.65 -8.31
N GLY A 163 4.59 7.15 -7.06
CA GLY A 163 4.94 7.94 -5.89
C GLY A 163 4.62 7.22 -4.59
N VAL A 164 4.31 7.98 -3.55
CA VAL A 164 4.03 7.50 -2.19
C VAL A 164 2.88 8.26 -1.55
N VAL A 165 2.21 7.66 -0.57
CA VAL A 165 1.40 8.36 0.44
C VAL A 165 2.10 8.27 1.80
N GLY A 166 1.80 9.21 2.67
CA GLY A 166 2.49 9.39 3.95
C GLY A 166 2.34 10.81 4.48
N THR A 167 3.29 11.21 5.32
CA THR A 167 3.20 12.49 6.03
C THR A 167 4.24 13.47 5.51
N LEU A 168 3.82 14.65 5.10
CA LEU A 168 4.73 15.76 4.79
C LEU A 168 5.15 16.46 6.08
N TYR A 169 6.44 16.77 6.19
CA TYR A 169 7.00 17.52 7.31
C TYR A 169 7.53 18.88 6.87
N THR A 170 7.63 19.80 7.82
CA THR A 170 8.32 21.08 7.68
C THR A 170 9.19 21.34 8.90
N THR A 171 10.02 22.38 8.84
CA THR A 171 10.80 22.85 9.99
C THR A 171 9.91 23.60 10.98
N GLY A 172 9.82 23.07 12.20
CA GLY A 172 9.13 23.72 13.30
C GLY A 172 10.00 24.71 14.09
N PRO A 173 9.44 25.38 15.10
CA PRO A 173 10.11 26.45 15.86
C PRO A 173 11.45 26.06 16.50
N ASP A 174 11.59 24.80 16.96
CA ASP A 174 12.79 24.32 17.65
C ASP A 174 13.77 23.60 16.70
N MET A 175 13.74 23.92 15.39
CA MET A 175 14.49 23.21 14.36
C MET A 175 14.22 21.69 14.35
N ARG A 176 13.02 21.30 14.80
CA ARG A 176 12.53 19.93 14.78
C ARG A 176 11.54 19.74 13.64
N PRO A 177 11.47 18.55 13.04
CA PRO A 177 10.46 18.26 12.04
C PRO A 177 9.07 18.26 12.70
N VAL A 178 8.13 18.99 12.11
CA VAL A 178 6.71 18.97 12.50
C VAL A 178 5.86 18.58 11.29
N PRO A 179 4.83 17.74 11.47
CA PRO A 179 3.96 17.36 10.36
C PRO A 179 3.19 18.58 9.87
N VAL A 180 3.09 18.72 8.54
CA VAL A 180 2.25 19.73 7.91
C VAL A 180 0.79 19.34 8.12
N LYS A 181 0.01 20.24 8.71
CA LYS A 181 -1.44 20.07 8.81
C LYS A 181 -2.05 20.34 7.44
N VAL A 182 -2.65 19.32 6.86
CA VAL A 182 -3.41 19.38 5.61
C VAL A 182 -4.90 19.19 5.92
N SER A 183 -5.78 19.59 5.01
CA SER A 183 -7.20 19.28 5.14
C SER A 183 -7.45 17.77 5.02
N ASP A 184 -8.61 17.29 5.47
CA ASP A 184 -8.98 15.87 5.31
C ASP A 184 -9.00 15.45 3.83
N GLU A 185 -9.36 16.37 2.92
CA GLU A 185 -9.36 16.15 1.46
C GLU A 185 -7.94 15.96 0.89
N GLU A 186 -6.93 16.54 1.55
CA GLU A 186 -5.52 16.47 1.15
C GLU A 186 -4.73 15.39 1.91
N ALA A 187 -5.29 14.87 3.01
CA ALA A 187 -4.62 13.93 3.92
C ALA A 187 -4.13 12.65 3.23
N ASP A 188 -4.77 12.27 2.11
CA ASP A 188 -4.44 11.10 1.31
C ASP A 188 -3.87 11.41 -0.08
N ARG A 189 -3.55 12.69 -0.37
CA ARG A 189 -2.98 13.06 -1.68
C ARG A 189 -1.62 12.37 -1.87
N PRO A 190 -1.45 11.53 -2.90
CA PRO A 190 -0.15 10.95 -3.22
C PRO A 190 0.89 12.02 -3.57
N LEU A 191 2.09 11.90 -3.01
CA LEU A 191 3.26 12.63 -3.48
C LEU A 191 3.85 11.92 -4.70
N SER A 192 3.82 12.58 -5.86
CA SER A 192 4.46 12.07 -7.06
C SER A 192 5.97 12.10 -6.93
N TYR A 193 6.67 11.08 -7.45
CA TYR A 193 8.14 11.12 -7.52
C TYR A 193 8.68 12.24 -8.41
N LYS A 194 7.83 12.90 -9.22
CA LYS A 194 8.18 14.10 -9.98
C LYS A 194 8.27 15.36 -9.13
N GLU A 195 7.66 15.40 -7.94
CA GLU A 195 7.65 16.55 -7.03
C GLU A 195 8.95 16.63 -6.22
N ARG A 196 10.06 16.91 -6.93
CA ARG A 196 11.42 16.75 -6.39
C ARG A 196 11.72 17.56 -5.12
N LEU A 197 11.08 18.72 -4.97
CA LEU A 197 11.30 19.63 -3.84
C LEU A 197 10.68 19.12 -2.54
N LEU A 198 9.58 18.36 -2.62
CA LEU A 198 8.86 17.86 -1.44
C LEU A 198 9.40 16.52 -0.96
N ARG A 199 9.99 15.70 -1.84
CA ARG A 199 10.51 14.36 -1.52
C ARG A 199 11.44 14.30 -0.30
N PRO A 200 12.41 15.22 -0.11
CA PRO A 200 13.28 15.16 1.06
C PRO A 200 12.54 15.34 2.38
N TRP A 201 11.35 15.94 2.35
CA TRP A 201 10.54 16.30 3.52
C TRP A 201 9.40 15.32 3.80
N PHE A 202 9.30 14.25 3.02
CA PHE A 202 8.17 13.33 3.08
C PHE A 202 8.55 12.04 3.78
N LEU A 203 7.72 11.61 4.72
CA LEU A 203 7.80 10.31 5.38
C LEU A 203 6.76 9.37 4.76
N ALA A 204 7.20 8.53 3.84
CA ALA A 204 6.36 7.59 3.13
C ALA A 204 5.89 6.43 4.03
N SER A 205 4.63 6.04 3.90
CA SER A 205 4.09 4.84 4.54
C SER A 205 3.61 3.79 3.53
N GLN A 206 3.24 4.19 2.31
CA GLN A 206 2.76 3.26 1.29
C GLN A 206 3.19 3.71 -0.11
N LEU A 207 3.52 2.75 -0.98
CA LEU A 207 3.78 2.99 -2.39
C LEU A 207 2.50 3.16 -3.19
N VAL A 208 2.55 4.04 -4.18
CA VAL A 208 1.44 4.34 -5.08
C VAL A 208 1.81 3.95 -6.51
N ARG A 209 0.86 3.30 -7.19
CA ARG A 209 0.93 3.02 -8.62
C ARG A 209 -0.19 3.70 -9.37
N GLU A 210 0.13 4.13 -10.57
CA GLU A 210 -0.83 4.58 -11.57
C GLU A 210 -1.20 3.40 -12.46
N LEU A 211 -2.51 3.12 -12.60
CA LEU A 211 -3.02 2.01 -13.38
C LEU A 211 -3.14 2.41 -14.85
N ARG A 212 -2.43 1.71 -15.74
CA ARG A 212 -2.48 1.99 -17.18
C ARG A 212 -2.78 0.76 -18.02
N GLY A 213 -3.54 0.97 -19.10
CA GLY A 213 -4.01 -0.08 -19.98
C GLY A 213 -4.96 -1.01 -19.25
N VAL A 214 -6.01 -0.44 -18.70
CA VAL A 214 -6.90 -1.08 -17.73
C VAL A 214 -8.08 -1.76 -18.41
N THR A 215 -8.45 -2.94 -17.91
CA THR A 215 -9.66 -3.68 -18.32
C THR A 215 -10.44 -4.09 -17.09
N VAL A 216 -11.71 -3.70 -17.00
CA VAL A 216 -12.62 -4.23 -15.98
C VAL A 216 -13.05 -5.63 -16.41
N VAL A 217 -12.97 -6.59 -15.49
CA VAL A 217 -13.25 -8.00 -15.75
C VAL A 217 -14.24 -8.56 -14.74
N ASP A 218 -14.86 -9.68 -15.10
CA ASP A 218 -15.71 -10.45 -14.22
C ASP A 218 -14.89 -11.52 -13.50
N LEU A 219 -14.94 -11.54 -12.16
CA LEU A 219 -14.08 -12.43 -11.37
C LEU A 219 -14.43 -13.91 -11.56
N GLU A 220 -15.71 -14.25 -11.70
CA GLU A 220 -16.14 -15.64 -11.88
C GLU A 220 -15.63 -16.20 -13.20
N ARG A 221 -15.69 -15.39 -14.27
CA ARG A 221 -15.11 -15.75 -15.58
C ARG A 221 -13.59 -15.92 -15.51
N GLU A 222 -12.89 -15.08 -14.76
CA GLU A 222 -11.44 -15.21 -14.57
C GLU A 222 -11.09 -16.50 -13.82
N VAL A 223 -11.87 -16.88 -12.82
CA VAL A 223 -11.72 -18.15 -12.09
C VAL A 223 -12.01 -19.34 -12.99
N ALA A 224 -13.07 -19.29 -13.80
CA ALA A 224 -13.39 -20.36 -14.75
C ALA A 224 -12.26 -20.55 -15.78
N ALA A 225 -11.73 -19.46 -16.35
CA ALA A 225 -10.66 -19.49 -17.34
C ALA A 225 -9.31 -19.95 -16.76
N ALA A 226 -9.05 -19.73 -15.47
CA ALA A 226 -7.82 -20.20 -14.82
C ALA A 226 -7.85 -21.71 -14.49
N ARG A 227 -9.04 -22.32 -14.51
CA ARG A 227 -9.27 -23.74 -14.18
C ARG A 227 -9.46 -24.62 -15.41
N SER A 228 -9.66 -24.03 -16.59
CA SER A 228 -9.67 -24.71 -17.89
C SER A 228 -8.27 -24.93 -18.42
#